data_AF-A0A7L2K4E4-F1
#
_entry.id   AF-A0A7L2K4E4-F1
#
_cell.length_a   1.000
_cell.length_b   1.000
_cell.length_c   1.000
_cell.angle_alpha   90.00
_cell.angle_beta   90.00
_cell.angle_gamma   90.00
#
_symmetry.space_group_name_H-M   'P 1'
#
loop_
_entity.id
_entity.type
_entity.pdbx_description
1 polymer ?
#
loop_
_entity_poly.entity_id
_entity_poly.type
_entity_poly.pdbx_seq_one_letter_code
_entity_poly.pdbx_strand_id
1 'polypeptide(L)' 'SGVVLGVLRCACGVGIEPVEGQGCRPCPPETFKAEPGGGRCQPCPPQSEAPSPGAPSCPCRPGFLRAPGEGPGERCS' A
#
# COMPACT_ATOMS: atom_id res chain seq x y z
N SER A 1 -12.75 -10.01 29.41
CA SER A 1 -11.86 -9.56 28.33
C SER A 1 -11.28 -10.76 27.60
N GLY A 2 -11.90 -11.15 26.48
CA GLY A 2 -11.32 -12.17 25.60
C GLY A 2 -10.27 -11.51 24.73
N VAL A 3 -9.00 -11.74 25.03
CA VAL A 3 -7.93 -11.35 24.11
C VAL A 3 -8.04 -12.29 22.92
N VAL A 4 -8.61 -11.79 21.83
CA VAL A 4 -8.43 -12.42 20.51
C VAL A 4 -6.93 -12.39 20.23
N LEU A 5 -6.24 -13.48 20.55
CA LEU A 5 -4.92 -13.80 19.99
C LEU A 5 -5.15 -14.18 18.54
N GLY A 6 -5.61 -13.21 17.75
CA GLY A 6 -5.81 -13.34 16.33
C GLY A 6 -4.50 -13.82 15.75
N VAL A 7 -4.56 -14.95 15.06
CA VAL A 7 -3.44 -15.62 14.41
C VAL A 7 -2.45 -14.57 13.91
N LEU A 8 -1.24 -14.55 14.48
CA LEU A 8 -0.11 -13.79 13.94
C LEU A 8 0.29 -14.45 12.62
N ARG A 9 -0.60 -14.39 11.62
CA ARG A 9 -0.27 -14.69 10.24
C ARG A 9 0.75 -13.62 9.89
N CYS A 10 1.96 -14.02 9.52
CA CYS A 10 3.03 -13.10 9.13
C CYS A 10 2.44 -11.97 8.27
N ALA A 11 2.29 -10.80 8.87
CA ALA A 11 1.75 -9.64 8.20
C ALA A 11 2.87 -9.05 7.38
N CYS A 12 2.69 -8.94 6.07
CA CYS A 12 3.66 -8.24 5.24
C CYS A 12 3.65 -6.75 5.60
N GLY A 13 4.84 -6.14 5.64
CA GLY A 13 5.01 -4.73 5.99
C GLY A 13 4.37 -3.76 4.98
N VAL A 14 4.50 -2.48 5.24
CA VAL A 14 4.12 -1.41 4.31
C VAL A 14 4.90 -1.56 3.00
N GLY A 15 4.23 -1.38 1.86
CA GLY A 15 4.82 -1.57 0.54
C GLY A 15 5.09 -3.02 0.16
N ILE A 16 4.66 -4.00 0.97
CA ILE A 16 4.94 -5.42 0.74
C ILE A 16 3.63 -6.22 0.76
N GLU A 17 3.36 -7.03 -0.28
CA GLU A 17 2.19 -7.90 -0.36
C GLU A 17 2.52 -9.38 -0.11
N PRO A 18 1.56 -10.14 0.45
CA PRO A 18 1.68 -11.58 0.56
C PRO A 18 1.46 -12.27 -0.78
N VAL A 19 2.36 -13.18 -1.11
CA VAL A 19 2.33 -14.00 -2.30
C VAL A 19 2.30 -15.47 -1.91
N GLU A 20 1.34 -16.17 -2.50
CA GLU A 20 1.18 -17.60 -2.31
C GLU A 20 2.46 -18.35 -2.72
N GLY A 21 3.00 -19.15 -1.80
CA GLY A 21 4.21 -19.94 -2.01
C GLY A 21 5.54 -19.17 -1.98
N GLN A 22 5.54 -17.83 -1.85
CA GLN A 22 6.78 -17.02 -1.83
C GLN A 22 6.93 -16.11 -0.61
N GLY A 23 5.92 -16.02 0.25
CA GLY A 23 5.97 -15.17 1.44
C GLY A 23 5.59 -13.73 1.11
N CYS A 24 6.46 -12.77 1.39
CA CYS A 24 6.19 -11.35 1.23
C CYS A 24 7.07 -10.75 0.12
N ARG A 25 6.49 -10.02 -0.83
CA ARG A 25 7.25 -9.35 -1.91
C ARG A 25 6.93 -7.85 -1.98
N PRO A 26 7.86 -7.01 -2.43
CA PRO A 26 7.56 -5.59 -2.65
C PRO A 26 6.45 -5.41 -3.68
N CYS A 27 5.60 -4.41 -3.45
CA CYS A 27 4.57 -3.99 -4.40
C CYS A 27 5.20 -3.77 -5.77
N PRO A 28 4.60 -4.26 -6.87
CA PRO A 28 5.04 -3.92 -8.21
C PRO A 28 4.91 -2.40 -8.46
N PRO A 29 5.61 -1.85 -9.47
CA PRO A 29 5.39 -0.47 -9.89
C PRO A 29 3.91 -0.23 -10.23
N GLU A 30 3.47 1.03 -10.09
CA GLU A 30 2.08 1.49 -10.21
C GLU A 30 1.14 0.98 -9.11
N THR A 31 1.67 0.37 -8.05
CA THR A 31 0.89 -0.09 -6.89
C THR A 31 1.52 0.33 -5.58
N PHE A 32 0.71 0.42 -4.53
CA PHE A 32 1.15 0.79 -3.19
C PHE A 32 0.46 -0.03 -2.10
N LYS A 33 1.03 -0.01 -0.90
CA LYS A 33 0.38 -0.53 0.31
C LYS A 33 0.75 0.32 1.51
N ALA A 34 -0.22 1.08 2.01
CA ALA A 34 0.00 2.04 3.10
C ALA A 34 0.04 1.41 4.49
N GLU A 35 -0.63 0.29 4.69
CA GLU A 35 -0.74 -0.36 6.00
C GLU A 35 -0.08 -1.74 6.02
N PRO A 36 0.55 -2.14 7.14
CA PRO A 36 1.01 -3.50 7.32
C PRO A 36 -0.18 -4.45 7.45
N GLY A 37 0.00 -5.72 7.09
CA GLY A 37 -1.07 -6.71 7.15
C GLY A 37 -0.99 -7.77 6.05
N GLY A 38 -2.02 -8.62 5.99
CA GLY A 38 -2.21 -9.61 4.93
C GLY A 38 -2.86 -9.06 3.66
N GLY A 39 -3.04 -7.74 3.55
CA GLY A 39 -3.58 -7.11 2.35
C GLY A 39 -2.59 -7.13 1.18
N ARG A 40 -3.11 -7.18 -0.04
CA ARG A 40 -2.30 -7.03 -1.26
C ARG A 40 -2.07 -5.57 -1.60
N CYS A 41 -1.13 -5.31 -2.51
CA CYS A 41 -0.90 -3.97 -3.03
C CYS A 41 -2.11 -3.51 -3.85
N GLN A 42 -2.44 -2.23 -3.73
CA GLN A 42 -3.55 -1.60 -4.43
C GLN A 42 -2.99 -0.74 -5.57
N PRO A 43 -3.70 -0.61 -6.70
CA PRO A 43 -3.27 0.27 -7.79
C PRO A 43 -3.24 1.72 -7.31
N CYS A 44 -2.33 2.50 -7.88
CA CYS A 44 -2.29 3.94 -7.62
C CYS A 44 -3.58 4.63 -8.07
N PRO A 45 -4.14 5.54 -7.26
CA PRO A 45 -5.28 6.34 -7.66
C PRO A 45 -4.92 7.30 -8.81
N PRO A 46 -5.90 7.84 -9.55
CA PRO A 46 -5.65 8.73 -10.67
C PRO A 46 -4.85 9.96 -10.23
N GLN A 47 -4.02 10.46 -11.16
CA GLN A 47 -3.11 11.61 -10.94
C GLN A 47 -2.01 11.34 -9.90
N SER A 48 -1.79 10.07 -9.54
CA SER A 48 -0.64 9.60 -8.77
C SER A 48 0.09 8.46 -9.48
N GLU A 49 1.34 8.22 -9.12
CA GLU A 49 2.17 7.16 -9.71
C GLU A 49 3.14 6.57 -8.69
N ALA A 50 3.57 5.33 -8.90
CA ALA A 50 4.55 4.66 -8.06
C ALA A 50 5.60 4.00 -8.97
N PRO A 51 6.62 4.74 -9.43
CA PRO A 51 7.57 4.23 -10.41
C PRO A 51 8.48 3.13 -9.85
N SER A 52 8.68 3.14 -8.53
CA SER A 52 9.53 2.18 -7.84
C SER A 52 8.69 1.09 -7.16
N PRO A 53 9.15 -0.17 -7.17
CA PRO A 53 8.50 -1.21 -6.39
C PRO A 53 8.62 -0.93 -4.89
N GLY A 54 7.69 -1.49 -4.12
CA GLY A 54 7.69 -1.35 -2.67
C GLY A 54 7.09 -0.04 -2.16
N ALA A 55 6.28 0.65 -2.97
CA ALA A 55 5.77 1.97 -2.60
C ALA A 55 4.82 1.92 -1.39
N PRO A 56 5.07 2.70 -0.33
CA PRO A 56 4.15 2.83 0.80
C PRO A 56 2.91 3.67 0.44
N SER A 57 3.06 4.57 -0.52
CA SER A 57 2.00 5.42 -1.07
C SER A 57 2.37 5.83 -2.49
N CYS A 58 1.40 6.26 -3.28
CA CYS A 58 1.65 6.79 -4.62
C CYS A 58 1.88 8.31 -4.53
N PRO A 59 3.09 8.84 -4.80
CA PRO A 59 3.25 10.29 -4.96
C PRO A 59 2.35 10.84 -6.08
N CYS A 60 1.90 12.09 -5.92
CA CYS A 60 1.15 12.77 -6.96
C CYS A 60 2.06 13.08 -8.15
N ARG A 61 1.48 13.03 -9.35
CA ARG A 61 2.16 13.48 -10.56
C ARG A 61 2.52 14.97 -10.45
N PRO A 62 3.59 15.42 -11.13
CA PRO A 62 3.94 16.83 -11.14
C PRO A 62 2.76 17.69 -11.59
N GLY A 63 2.40 18.68 -10.76
CA GLY A 63 1.24 19.55 -10.98
C GLY A 63 -0.05 19.14 -10.23
N PHE A 64 -0.05 18.00 -9.54
CA PHE A 64 -1.16 17.55 -8.70
C PHE A 64 -0.77 17.45 -7.23
N LEU A 65 -1.72 17.70 -6.35
CA LEU A 65 -1.55 17.74 -4.90
C LEU A 65 -2.64 16.89 -4.24
N ARG A 66 -2.37 16.35 -3.05
CA ARG A 66 -3.45 15.86 -2.18
C ARG A 66 -3.93 17.02 -1.32
N ALA A 67 -5.23 17.16 -1.14
CA ALA A 67 -5.79 18.06 -0.16
C ALA A 67 -5.42 17.58 1.25
N PRO A 68 -5.27 18.51 2.21
CA PRO A 68 -5.00 18.17 3.60
C PRO A 68 -6.12 17.29 4.16
N GLY A 69 -5.76 16.08 4.61
CA GLY A 69 -6.68 15.09 5.17
C GLY A 69 -7.05 13.94 4.23
N GLU A 70 -6.68 14.00 2.94
CA GLU A 70 -6.88 12.89 2.01
C GLU A 70 -5.87 11.77 2.25
N GLY A 71 -6.36 10.53 2.29
CA GLY A 71 -5.55 9.34 2.52
C GLY A 71 -4.67 8.95 1.32
N PRO A 72 -3.74 7.99 1.48
CA PRO A 72 -2.86 7.54 0.41
C PRO A 72 -3.59 6.86 -0.76
N GLY A 73 -4.84 6.42 -0.55
CA GLY A 73 -5.71 5.84 -1.58
C GLY A 73 -6.64 6.83 -2.30
N GLU A 74 -6.66 8.10 -1.91
CA GLU A 74 -7.44 9.14 -2.59
C GLU A 74 -6.69 9.67 -3.82
N ARG A 75 -7.47 10.16 -4.80
CA ARG A 75 -6.94 10.80 -6.02
C ARG A 75 -6.18 12.08 -5.70
N CYS A 76 -5.17 12.40 -6.49
CA CYS A 76 -4.59 13.74 -6.46
C CYS A 76 -5.49 14.71 -7.24
N SER A 77 -5.48 16.00 -6.89
CA SER A 77 -6.23 17.07 -7.59
C SER A 77 -5.33 18.22 -8.04
#